data_AF-A0A448ZND9-F1
#
_entry.id   AF-A0A448ZND9-F1
#
_cell.length_a   1.000
_cell.length_b   1.000
_cell.length_c   1.000
_cell.angle_alpha   90.00
_cell.angle_beta   90.00
_cell.angle_gamma   90.00
#
_symmetry.space_group_name_H-M   'P 1'
#
loop_
_entity.id
_entity.type
_entity.pdbx_description
1 polymer ?
#
loop_
_entity_poly.entity_id
_entity_poly.type
_entity_poly.pdbx_seq_one_letter_code
_entity_poly.pdbx_strand_id
1 'polypeptide(L)'
;MANICPVSCSGMKGAPARTECYDVHKNCSDWAEVDECETNNAVKNYCPLSCGRCTAKATINTVAENTGCGDDNENCSAWADLGECDKNPRYMLEKCRKSCGVCHGTVTSTEKTQTKDFVDLIQRTANFGVTQTASGAQKMTTLDHMEKMMNYLGSDDYKSLPSQIKMHCKNQNELCSFWAGIGECENNKSFMKVQCAPACQSCHLIDIANRCPNLPDAIPGLKEGDLNKMFERIVEEAPGNRTLTDQDREKLALLEVPEYYVTVLSRPSEVPATEANIISDRKLPPWVITLDNFLTDEECDSLIQHGYEAGYKRSQDVGKQKFDGMLESKLSEGRTSENAWCTTRNGCRHATVPKRVLDRLANVVGIPPENSEDLQILKYEKGQCESLQYSP
;
A
#
# COMPACT_ATOMS: atom_id res chain seq x y z
N MET A 1 10.40 1.65 44.82
CA MET A 1 10.87 0.52 44.00
C MET A 1 10.01 -0.69 44.31
N ALA A 2 9.12 -1.03 43.39
CA ALA A 2 8.49 -2.34 43.28
C ALA A 2 7.99 -2.43 41.83
N ASN A 3 8.81 -3.04 40.96
CA ASN A 3 8.40 -3.36 39.60
C ASN A 3 7.42 -4.52 39.68
N ILE A 4 6.15 -4.25 39.38
CA ILE A 4 5.16 -5.30 39.15
C ILE A 4 5.05 -5.44 37.63
N CYS A 5 5.78 -6.39 37.06
CA CYS A 5 5.45 -6.96 35.75
C CYS A 5 4.33 -7.97 35.96
N PRO A 6 3.19 -7.88 35.25
CA PRO A 6 2.21 -8.96 35.21
C PRO A 6 2.84 -10.21 34.59
N VAL A 7 2.42 -11.34 35.15
CA VAL A 7 3.04 -12.65 35.03
C VAL A 7 2.91 -13.20 33.61
N SER A 8 4.05 -13.62 33.07
CA SER A 8 4.20 -14.35 31.81
C SER A 8 3.23 -15.55 31.70
N CYS A 9 2.71 -15.74 30.47
CA CYS A 9 1.78 -16.76 29.96
C CYS A 9 2.15 -18.23 30.29
N SER A 10 2.22 -18.59 31.56
CA SER A 10 2.67 -19.92 32.02
C SER A 10 1.52 -20.91 32.26
N GLY A 11 0.34 -20.67 31.68
CA GLY A 11 -0.90 -21.38 32.04
C GLY A 11 -1.71 -22.00 30.88
N MET A 12 -1.25 -21.91 29.63
CA MET A 12 -2.00 -22.49 28.52
C MET A 12 -1.73 -23.99 28.40
N LYS A 13 -2.76 -24.81 28.63
CA LYS A 13 -2.72 -26.26 28.35
C LYS A 13 -2.44 -26.45 26.85
N GLY A 14 -1.43 -27.25 26.53
CA GLY A 14 -0.86 -27.39 25.19
C GLY A 14 -1.88 -27.75 24.11
N ALA A 15 -1.71 -27.13 22.94
CA ALA A 15 -2.36 -27.54 21.70
C ALA A 15 -2.06 -29.02 21.38
N PRO A 16 -2.99 -29.74 20.73
CA PRO A 16 -2.82 -31.16 20.43
C PRO A 16 -1.58 -31.39 19.55
N ALA A 17 -0.83 -32.44 19.86
CA ALA A 17 0.33 -32.87 19.08
C ALA A 17 -0.12 -33.24 17.65
N ARG A 18 0.30 -32.45 16.66
CA ARG A 18 0.07 -32.74 15.24
C ARG A 18 1.11 -33.74 14.76
N THR A 19 0.64 -34.86 14.21
CA THR A 19 1.44 -36.01 13.76
C THR A 19 2.02 -35.88 12.35
N GLU A 20 1.89 -34.73 11.69
CA GLU A 20 2.35 -34.55 10.31
C GLU A 20 3.31 -33.35 10.19
N CYS A 21 4.45 -33.60 9.55
CA CYS A 21 5.53 -32.62 9.37
C CYS A 21 5.35 -31.89 8.03
N TYR A 22 4.82 -30.67 8.09
CA TYR A 22 4.75 -29.77 6.95
C TYR A 22 4.89 -28.32 7.42
N ASP A 23 5.38 -27.47 6.53
CA ASP A 23 5.42 -26.04 6.75
C ASP A 23 4.02 -25.44 6.56
N VAL A 24 3.59 -24.63 7.52
CA VAL A 24 2.27 -23.98 7.49
C VAL A 24 2.27 -22.80 6.53
N HIS A 25 3.43 -22.20 6.28
CA HIS A 25 3.57 -21.01 5.45
C HIS A 25 4.34 -21.28 4.15
N LYS A 26 3.86 -20.71 3.05
CA LYS A 26 4.45 -20.85 1.71
C LYS A 26 5.89 -20.32 1.60
N ASN A 27 6.26 -19.34 2.44
CA ASN A 27 7.59 -18.72 2.45
C ASN A 27 8.53 -19.34 3.50
N CYS A 28 8.17 -20.48 4.10
CA CYS A 28 9.02 -21.14 5.09
C CYS A 28 10.42 -21.48 4.55
N SER A 29 10.54 -21.77 3.25
CA SER A 29 11.83 -21.97 2.57
C SER A 29 12.68 -20.70 2.61
N ASP A 30 12.10 -19.55 2.25
CA ASP A 30 12.83 -18.28 2.17
C ASP A 30 13.29 -17.82 3.55
N TRP A 31 12.46 -18.00 4.58
CA TRP A 31 12.80 -17.62 5.95
C TRP A 31 13.88 -18.52 6.56
N ALA A 32 13.88 -19.80 6.21
CA ALA A 32 14.94 -20.70 6.62
C ALA A 32 16.31 -20.34 6.03
N GLU A 33 16.36 -19.67 4.87
CA GLU A 33 17.60 -19.24 4.21
C GLU A 33 18.24 -17.98 4.81
N VAL A 34 17.52 -17.23 5.65
CA VAL A 34 17.98 -15.94 6.22
C VAL A 34 18.05 -15.93 7.76
N ASP A 35 18.37 -17.08 8.37
CA ASP A 35 18.55 -17.27 9.82
C ASP A 35 17.31 -17.01 10.72
N GLU A 36 16.12 -16.82 10.15
CA GLU A 36 14.88 -16.61 10.92
C GLU A 36 14.52 -17.82 11.79
N CYS A 37 14.99 -19.02 11.43
CA CYS A 37 14.80 -20.23 12.22
C CYS A 37 15.48 -20.16 13.60
N GLU A 38 16.44 -19.25 13.81
CA GLU A 38 17.13 -19.06 15.10
C GLU A 38 16.67 -17.81 15.85
N THR A 39 16.30 -16.76 15.12
CA THR A 39 15.95 -15.44 15.68
C THR A 39 14.45 -15.24 15.88
N ASN A 40 13.60 -15.97 15.15
CA ASN A 40 12.16 -15.74 15.10
C ASN A 40 11.35 -16.94 15.61
N ASN A 41 10.71 -16.77 16.76
CA ASN A 41 9.93 -17.83 17.42
C ASN A 41 8.65 -18.22 16.66
N ALA A 42 8.10 -17.34 15.81
CA ALA A 42 6.96 -17.68 14.97
C ALA A 42 7.41 -18.62 13.84
N VAL A 43 8.50 -18.30 13.15
CA VAL A 43 9.08 -19.15 12.09
C VAL A 43 9.42 -20.54 12.63
N LYS A 44 9.97 -20.61 13.84
CA LYS A 44 10.20 -21.86 14.60
C LYS A 44 8.97 -22.73 14.83
N ASN A 45 7.78 -22.14 14.93
CA ASN A 45 6.53 -22.84 15.23
C ASN A 45 5.73 -23.17 13.96
N TYR A 46 5.77 -22.30 12.96
CA TYR A 46 5.00 -22.43 11.72
C TYR A 46 5.78 -23.09 10.58
N CYS A 47 7.12 -23.15 10.66
CA CYS A 47 7.99 -23.74 9.64
C CYS A 47 8.80 -24.93 10.16
N PRO A 48 8.17 -25.97 10.76
CA PRO A 48 8.91 -27.05 11.38
C PRO A 48 9.66 -27.92 10.36
N LEU A 49 9.24 -27.95 9.09
CA LEU A 49 9.94 -28.70 8.03
C LEU A 49 11.13 -27.89 7.50
N SER A 50 10.92 -26.63 7.12
CA SER A 50 11.99 -25.76 6.60
C SER A 50 13.04 -25.42 7.66
N CYS A 51 12.66 -25.27 8.93
CA CYS A 51 13.61 -25.08 10.03
C CYS A 51 14.24 -26.39 10.55
N GLY A 52 14.05 -27.52 9.85
CA GLY A 52 14.66 -28.79 10.20
C GLY A 52 14.22 -29.36 11.56
N ARG A 53 13.09 -28.90 12.10
CA ARG A 53 12.51 -29.38 13.37
C ARG A 53 11.72 -30.67 13.21
N CYS A 54 11.41 -31.04 11.97
CA CYS A 54 10.83 -32.32 11.59
C CYS A 54 11.20 -32.67 10.13
N THR A 55 10.94 -33.91 9.68
CA THR A 55 11.21 -34.36 8.31
C THR A 55 9.96 -34.96 7.64
N ALA A 56 9.65 -34.54 6.41
CA ALA A 56 8.57 -35.10 5.59
C ALA A 56 9.01 -36.38 4.85
N LYS A 57 8.10 -37.34 4.65
CA LYS A 57 8.35 -38.55 3.84
C LYS A 57 8.30 -38.19 2.35
N ALA A 58 9.41 -38.44 1.63
CA ALA A 58 9.65 -37.94 0.28
C ALA A 58 8.94 -38.74 -0.83
N THR A 59 8.40 -38.02 -1.82
CA THR A 59 8.27 -38.50 -3.21
C THR A 59 8.70 -37.36 -4.13
N ILE A 60 9.76 -37.59 -4.91
CA ILE A 60 10.45 -36.61 -5.75
C ILE A 60 9.95 -36.75 -7.19
N ASN A 61 9.78 -35.64 -7.92
CA ASN A 61 10.11 -35.58 -9.35
C ASN A 61 10.43 -34.14 -9.79
N THR A 62 11.64 -33.97 -10.31
CA THR A 62 12.25 -32.76 -10.89
C THR A 62 12.66 -33.06 -12.34
N VAL A 63 12.39 -32.17 -13.31
CA VAL A 63 13.12 -32.02 -14.61
C VAL A 63 12.80 -30.59 -15.13
N ALA A 64 13.71 -29.62 -15.28
CA ALA A 64 14.90 -29.40 -16.14
C ALA A 64 14.62 -28.73 -17.50
N GLU A 65 15.50 -27.77 -17.84
CA GLU A 65 15.56 -26.91 -19.03
C GLU A 65 15.71 -27.66 -20.37
N ASN A 66 15.19 -27.10 -21.48
CA ASN A 66 15.86 -27.24 -22.78
C ASN A 66 15.49 -26.12 -23.79
N THR A 67 16.55 -25.66 -24.43
CA THR A 67 16.70 -24.79 -25.61
C THR A 67 16.09 -25.34 -26.91
N GLY A 68 15.38 -24.48 -27.66
CA GLY A 68 14.97 -24.70 -29.06
C GLY A 68 13.75 -23.86 -29.44
N CYS A 69 13.85 -23.00 -30.47
CA CYS A 69 12.67 -22.28 -30.95
C CYS A 69 11.86 -23.16 -31.91
N GLY A 70 10.72 -23.63 -31.43
CA GLY A 70 9.79 -24.47 -32.16
C GLY A 70 8.37 -24.27 -31.66
N ASP A 71 7.45 -24.99 -32.30
CA ASP A 71 6.08 -25.14 -31.81
C ASP A 71 6.00 -26.44 -31.01
N ASP A 72 5.53 -26.33 -29.78
CA ASP A 72 5.34 -27.41 -28.82
C ASP A 72 3.97 -28.11 -29.02
N ASN A 73 3.13 -27.60 -29.94
CA ASN A 73 1.81 -28.16 -30.25
C ASN A 73 1.57 -28.23 -31.77
N GLU A 74 0.99 -29.33 -32.24
CA GLU A 74 0.63 -29.54 -33.65
C GLU A 74 -0.39 -28.52 -34.18
N ASN A 75 -1.23 -27.94 -33.30
CA ASN A 75 -2.25 -26.97 -33.66
C ASN A 75 -1.76 -25.51 -33.67
N CYS A 76 -0.48 -25.26 -33.33
CA CYS A 76 0.06 -23.90 -33.23
C CYS A 76 -0.17 -23.08 -34.51
N SER A 77 -0.05 -23.69 -35.70
CA SER A 77 -0.30 -23.01 -36.98
C SER A 77 -1.76 -22.59 -37.13
N ALA A 78 -2.70 -23.49 -36.82
CA ALA A 78 -4.13 -23.22 -36.93
C ALA A 78 -4.58 -22.15 -35.92
N TRP A 79 -4.00 -22.15 -34.72
CA TRP A 79 -4.25 -21.13 -33.71
C TRP A 79 -3.66 -19.78 -34.08
N ALA A 80 -2.46 -19.76 -34.67
CA ALA A 80 -1.89 -18.53 -35.23
C ALA A 80 -2.79 -17.96 -36.34
N ASP A 81 -3.31 -18.80 -37.24
CA ASP A 81 -4.26 -18.39 -38.29
C ASP A 81 -5.59 -17.84 -37.73
N LEU A 82 -6.00 -18.30 -36.54
CA LEU A 82 -7.17 -17.80 -35.80
C LEU A 82 -6.88 -16.54 -34.95
N GLY A 83 -5.65 -16.03 -34.99
CA GLY A 83 -5.21 -14.83 -34.27
C GLY A 83 -4.91 -15.07 -32.79
N GLU A 84 -4.65 -16.31 -32.37
CA GLU A 84 -4.34 -16.62 -30.97
C GLU A 84 -3.00 -16.02 -30.51
N CYS A 85 -2.09 -15.67 -31.42
CA CYS A 85 -0.87 -14.95 -31.07
C CYS A 85 -1.17 -13.58 -30.43
N ASP A 86 -2.30 -12.95 -30.78
CA ASP A 86 -2.76 -11.68 -30.21
C ASP A 86 -3.75 -11.89 -29.05
N LYS A 87 -4.62 -12.91 -29.14
CA LYS A 87 -5.66 -13.18 -28.13
C LYS A 87 -5.14 -13.96 -26.91
N ASN A 88 -4.14 -14.82 -27.10
CA ASN A 88 -3.54 -15.65 -26.07
C ASN A 88 -1.99 -15.62 -26.13
N PRO A 89 -1.38 -14.43 -26.00
CA PRO A 89 0.05 -14.24 -26.21
C PRO A 89 0.90 -15.03 -25.21
N ARG A 90 0.42 -15.24 -23.98
CA ARG A 90 1.19 -15.98 -22.96
C ARG A 90 1.44 -17.42 -23.37
N TYR A 91 0.41 -18.13 -23.82
CA TYR A 91 0.55 -19.52 -24.25
C TYR A 91 1.27 -19.59 -25.60
N MET A 92 0.87 -18.73 -26.54
CA MET A 92 1.34 -18.80 -27.91
C MET A 92 2.81 -18.37 -28.06
N LEU A 93 3.29 -17.39 -27.29
CA LEU A 93 4.70 -16.97 -27.31
C LEU A 93 5.61 -17.89 -26.48
N GLU A 94 5.06 -18.76 -25.65
CA GLU A 94 5.83 -19.75 -24.91
C GLU A 94 5.91 -21.08 -25.67
N LYS A 95 4.77 -21.53 -26.20
CA LYS A 95 4.57 -22.86 -26.80
C LYS A 95 4.43 -22.88 -28.32
N CYS A 96 4.15 -21.75 -28.95
CA CYS A 96 3.90 -21.66 -30.40
C CYS A 96 4.77 -20.59 -31.07
N ARG A 97 6.03 -20.49 -30.64
CA ARG A 97 6.97 -19.42 -31.00
C ARG A 97 7.24 -19.34 -32.50
N LYS A 98 7.24 -20.47 -33.19
CA LYS A 98 7.48 -20.52 -34.63
C LYS A 98 6.23 -20.06 -35.38
N SER A 99 5.06 -20.56 -34.99
CA SER A 99 3.78 -20.17 -35.59
C SER A 99 3.44 -18.70 -35.36
N CYS A 100 3.85 -18.10 -34.24
CA CYS A 100 3.71 -16.66 -33.99
C CYS A 100 4.84 -15.79 -34.59
N GLY A 101 5.74 -16.38 -35.39
CA GLY A 101 6.76 -15.63 -36.10
C GLY A 101 7.85 -15.00 -35.23
N VAL A 102 7.98 -15.42 -33.97
CA VAL A 102 8.94 -14.83 -33.01
C VAL A 102 10.28 -15.57 -32.96
N CYS A 103 10.47 -16.59 -33.81
CA CYS A 103 11.68 -17.41 -33.75
C CYS A 103 12.98 -16.75 -34.23
N HIS A 104 12.95 -15.63 -34.97
CA HIS A 104 14.15 -14.85 -35.26
C HIS A 104 13.78 -13.38 -35.42
N GLY A 105 14.38 -12.51 -34.60
CA GLY A 105 14.23 -11.07 -34.73
C GLY A 105 14.89 -10.56 -36.01
N THR A 106 14.17 -10.59 -37.13
CA THR A 106 14.53 -9.83 -38.33
C THR A 106 13.26 -9.19 -38.89
N VAL A 107 13.01 -7.96 -38.44
CA VAL A 107 12.01 -7.07 -39.04
C VAL A 107 12.50 -6.68 -40.42
N THR A 108 11.83 -7.18 -41.45
CA THR A 108 12.01 -6.75 -42.85
C THR A 108 11.52 -5.32 -43.04
N SER A 109 12.32 -4.56 -43.79
CA SER A 109 12.30 -3.13 -44.00
C SER A 109 11.10 -2.60 -44.79
N THR A 110 10.33 -1.70 -44.18
CA THR A 110 9.69 -0.52 -44.81
C THR A 110 9.40 0.58 -43.77
N GLU A 111 10.43 1.16 -43.12
CA GLU A 111 10.25 2.29 -42.18
C GLU A 111 11.42 3.29 -42.27
N LYS A 112 11.36 4.24 -43.21
CA LYS A 112 12.35 5.36 -43.23
C LYS A 112 11.75 6.73 -42.94
N THR A 113 10.43 6.87 -42.88
CA THR A 113 9.79 8.18 -42.67
C THR A 113 9.26 8.34 -41.24
N GLN A 114 8.62 7.32 -40.66
CA GLN A 114 8.05 7.39 -39.30
C GLN A 114 9.12 7.38 -38.19
N THR A 115 10.25 6.72 -38.41
CA THR A 115 11.32 6.60 -37.41
C THR A 115 11.97 7.93 -37.06
N LYS A 116 12.07 8.88 -38.00
CA LYS A 116 12.65 10.20 -37.75
C LYS A 116 11.74 11.07 -36.88
N ASP A 117 10.43 11.01 -37.13
CA ASP A 117 9.43 11.80 -36.39
C ASP A 117 9.32 11.31 -34.93
N PHE A 118 9.40 10.00 -34.69
CA PHE A 118 9.40 9.46 -33.33
C PHE A 118 10.68 9.79 -32.54
N VAL A 119 11.84 9.79 -33.20
CA VAL A 119 13.10 10.18 -32.55
C VAL A 119 13.08 11.66 -32.17
N ASP A 120 12.56 12.53 -33.06
CA ASP A 120 12.39 13.95 -32.75
C ASP A 120 11.40 14.17 -31.60
N LEU A 121 10.27 13.47 -31.61
CA LEU A 121 9.27 13.53 -30.54
C LEU A 121 9.87 13.18 -29.18
N ILE A 122 10.59 12.05 -29.10
CA ILE A 122 11.26 11.61 -27.87
C ILE A 122 12.27 12.66 -27.39
N GLN A 123 13.08 13.19 -28.30
CA GLN A 123 14.09 14.19 -27.94
C GLN A 123 13.46 15.49 -27.42
N ARG A 124 12.34 15.92 -27.98
CA ARG A 124 11.59 17.10 -27.52
C ARG A 124 11.05 16.95 -26.10
N THR A 125 10.76 15.73 -25.65
CA THR A 125 10.30 15.49 -24.27
C THR A 125 11.34 15.86 -23.21
N ALA A 126 12.64 15.83 -23.54
CA ALA A 126 13.73 16.19 -22.63
C ALA A 126 13.65 17.65 -22.13
N ASN A 127 12.95 18.52 -22.85
CA ASN A 127 12.73 19.90 -22.43
C ASN A 127 11.75 20.01 -21.25
N PHE A 128 11.01 18.95 -20.95
CA PHE A 128 9.92 18.94 -19.96
C PHE A 128 10.14 17.86 -18.90
N GLY A 129 11.40 17.63 -18.51
CA GLY A 129 11.79 16.70 -17.45
C GLY A 129 12.69 15.57 -17.94
N VAL A 130 12.57 14.41 -17.30
CA VAL A 130 13.27 13.19 -17.73
C VAL A 130 12.77 12.81 -19.12
N THR A 131 13.71 12.50 -20.03
CA THR A 131 13.38 12.04 -21.39
C THR A 131 12.50 10.81 -21.32
N GLN A 132 11.39 10.82 -22.06
CA GLN A 132 10.43 9.72 -22.04
C GLN A 132 10.89 8.58 -22.96
N THR A 133 10.54 7.34 -22.62
CA THR A 133 10.88 6.16 -23.42
C THR A 133 9.62 5.47 -23.96
N ALA A 134 9.73 4.84 -25.12
CA ALA A 134 8.66 4.05 -25.73
C ALA A 134 9.21 2.74 -26.29
N SER A 135 8.81 1.62 -25.69
CA SER A 135 9.26 0.28 -26.07
C SER A 135 8.19 -0.78 -25.81
N GLY A 136 8.39 -1.97 -26.38
CA GLY A 136 7.50 -3.12 -26.17
C GLY A 136 6.11 -2.94 -26.80
N ALA A 137 5.15 -3.74 -26.34
CA ALA A 137 3.80 -3.82 -26.92
C ALA A 137 3.03 -2.50 -26.86
N GLN A 138 3.31 -1.64 -25.87
CA GLN A 138 2.64 -0.35 -25.68
C GLN A 138 3.38 0.82 -26.32
N LYS A 139 4.38 0.56 -27.19
CA LYS A 139 5.19 1.60 -27.83
C LYS A 139 4.33 2.66 -28.53
N MET A 140 3.35 2.24 -29.33
CA MET A 140 2.53 3.18 -30.11
C MET A 140 1.62 4.02 -29.21
N THR A 141 0.96 3.41 -28.23
CA THR A 141 0.16 4.11 -27.21
C THR A 141 0.99 5.14 -26.45
N THR A 142 2.23 4.78 -26.11
CA THR A 142 3.15 5.67 -25.40
C THR A 142 3.54 6.87 -26.26
N LEU A 143 3.82 6.65 -27.54
CA LEU A 143 4.15 7.72 -28.50
C LEU A 143 2.96 8.67 -28.71
N ASP A 144 1.74 8.14 -28.85
CA ASP A 144 0.50 8.95 -28.91
C ASP A 144 0.34 9.83 -27.66
N HIS A 145 0.61 9.29 -26.47
CA HIS A 145 0.59 10.07 -25.23
C HIS A 145 1.73 11.10 -25.13
N MET A 146 2.90 10.83 -25.71
CA MET A 146 3.94 11.86 -25.86
C MET A 146 3.49 13.00 -26.77
N GLU A 147 2.81 12.70 -27.88
CA GLU A 147 2.28 13.72 -28.78
C GLU A 147 1.20 14.57 -28.10
N LYS A 148 0.24 13.94 -27.40
CA LYS A 148 -0.77 14.65 -26.59
C LYS A 148 -0.13 15.58 -25.56
N MET A 149 0.91 15.11 -24.87
CA MET A 149 1.70 15.93 -23.94
C MET A 149 2.31 17.14 -24.66
N MET A 150 2.96 16.96 -25.81
CA MET A 150 3.57 18.07 -26.56
C MET A 150 2.54 19.07 -27.06
N ASN A 151 1.36 18.61 -27.48
CA ASN A 151 0.24 19.45 -27.88
C ASN A 151 -0.28 20.27 -26.70
N TYR A 152 -0.44 19.65 -25.53
CA TYR A 152 -0.80 20.34 -24.30
C TYR A 152 0.24 21.40 -23.91
N LEU A 153 1.53 21.11 -23.98
CA LEU A 153 2.60 22.06 -23.67
C LEU A 153 2.68 23.21 -24.70
N GLY A 154 2.13 23.01 -25.91
CA GLY A 154 1.97 24.03 -26.93
C GLY A 154 0.66 24.82 -26.83
N SER A 155 -0.26 24.44 -25.94
CA SER A 155 -1.60 25.03 -25.84
C SER A 155 -1.57 26.39 -25.13
N ASP A 156 -2.61 27.17 -25.36
CA ASP A 156 -2.77 28.46 -24.69
C ASP A 156 -3.04 28.30 -23.19
N ASP A 157 -3.69 27.21 -22.79
CA ASP A 157 -3.87 26.83 -21.39
C ASP A 157 -2.52 26.72 -20.68
N TYR A 158 -1.57 25.95 -21.23
CA TYR A 158 -0.23 25.84 -20.65
C TYR A 158 0.52 27.17 -20.68
N LYS A 159 0.47 27.92 -21.79
CA LYS A 159 1.17 29.22 -21.91
C LYS A 159 0.66 30.23 -20.89
N SER A 160 -0.63 30.20 -20.57
CA SER A 160 -1.29 31.08 -19.60
C SER A 160 -0.87 30.80 -18.15
N LEU A 161 -0.28 29.62 -17.87
CA LEU A 161 0.13 29.26 -16.51
C LEU A 161 1.23 30.20 -15.98
N PRO A 162 1.27 30.45 -14.66
CA PRO A 162 2.34 31.21 -14.02
C PRO A 162 3.72 30.63 -14.34
N SER A 163 4.72 31.51 -14.43
CA SER A 163 6.11 31.10 -14.73
C SER A 163 6.64 30.04 -13.76
N GLN A 164 6.29 30.15 -12.48
CA GLN A 164 6.67 29.19 -11.44
C GLN A 164 6.08 27.80 -11.68
N ILE A 165 4.83 27.73 -12.14
CA ILE A 165 4.17 26.46 -12.52
C ILE A 165 4.87 25.85 -13.73
N LYS A 166 5.13 26.66 -14.77
CA LYS A 166 5.84 26.20 -15.97
C LYS A 166 7.24 25.68 -15.66
N MET A 167 7.95 26.34 -14.74
CA MET A 167 9.29 25.94 -14.28
C MET A 167 9.29 24.58 -13.58
N HIS A 168 8.21 24.25 -12.86
CA HIS A 168 8.09 23.01 -12.11
C HIS A 168 7.31 21.91 -12.84
N CYS A 169 6.68 22.22 -13.98
CA CYS A 169 5.98 21.22 -14.78
C CYS A 169 6.93 20.33 -15.58
N LYS A 170 7.34 19.23 -14.94
CA LYS A 170 8.29 18.26 -15.48
C LYS A 170 7.86 16.83 -15.18
N ASN A 171 8.10 15.93 -16.12
CA ASN A 171 8.05 14.49 -15.85
C ASN A 171 9.28 14.10 -15.03
N GLN A 172 9.07 13.44 -13.89
CA GLN A 172 10.15 13.01 -12.99
C GLN A 172 10.62 11.57 -13.27
N ASN A 173 9.93 10.85 -14.15
CA ASN A 173 10.26 9.48 -14.53
C ASN A 173 10.21 9.31 -16.06
N GLU A 174 11.03 8.42 -16.61
CA GLU A 174 11.10 8.12 -18.05
C GLU A 174 9.85 7.42 -18.60
N LEU A 175 9.02 6.83 -17.72
CA LEU A 175 7.81 6.09 -18.06
C LEU A 175 6.52 6.88 -17.86
N CYS A 176 6.58 8.19 -17.53
CA CYS A 176 5.37 8.99 -17.29
C CYS A 176 4.38 8.95 -18.47
N SER A 177 4.84 9.03 -19.72
CA SER A 177 3.99 8.92 -20.91
C SER A 177 3.39 7.52 -21.09
N PHE A 178 4.13 6.47 -20.72
CA PHE A 178 3.63 5.10 -20.76
C PHE A 178 2.53 4.90 -19.71
N TRP A 179 2.78 5.32 -18.47
CA TRP A 179 1.80 5.26 -17.38
C TRP A 179 0.53 6.05 -17.70
N ALA A 180 0.68 7.23 -18.31
CA ALA A 180 -0.46 8.00 -18.80
C ALA A 180 -1.27 7.21 -19.85
N GLY A 181 -0.60 6.49 -20.75
CA GLY A 181 -1.23 5.66 -21.78
C GLY A 181 -2.02 4.47 -21.25
N ILE A 182 -1.67 3.94 -20.06
CA ILE A 182 -2.39 2.83 -19.42
C ILE A 182 -3.40 3.31 -18.35
N GLY A 183 -3.63 4.61 -18.23
CA GLY A 183 -4.67 5.17 -17.36
C GLY A 183 -4.21 5.55 -15.94
N GLU A 184 -2.92 5.54 -15.64
CA GLU A 184 -2.42 5.88 -14.30
C GLU A 184 -2.72 7.32 -13.89
N CYS A 185 -2.92 8.24 -14.84
CA CYS A 185 -3.32 9.61 -14.52
C CYS A 185 -4.62 9.68 -13.70
N GLU A 186 -5.51 8.70 -13.85
CA GLU A 186 -6.74 8.60 -13.08
C GLU A 186 -6.70 7.53 -11.98
N ASN A 187 -5.91 6.46 -12.14
CA ASN A 187 -5.78 5.42 -11.10
C ASN A 187 -4.83 5.83 -9.98
N ASN A 188 -3.84 6.68 -10.26
CA ASN A 188 -2.81 7.11 -9.34
C ASN A 188 -2.66 8.65 -9.37
N LYS A 189 -3.79 9.35 -9.20
CA LYS A 189 -3.94 10.80 -9.37
C LYS A 189 -2.89 11.59 -8.60
N SER A 190 -2.68 11.28 -7.32
CA SER A 190 -1.79 12.04 -6.44
C SER A 190 -0.34 12.03 -6.91
N PHE A 191 0.13 10.89 -7.42
CA PHE A 191 1.48 10.78 -7.98
C PHE A 191 1.53 11.36 -9.40
N MET A 192 0.65 10.88 -10.28
CA MET A 192 0.72 11.16 -11.70
C MET A 192 0.43 12.62 -12.03
N LYS A 193 -0.53 13.26 -11.36
CA LYS A 193 -0.90 14.66 -11.64
C LYS A 193 0.15 15.67 -11.19
N VAL A 194 1.15 15.25 -10.41
CA VAL A 194 2.22 16.12 -9.89
C VAL A 194 3.59 15.72 -10.42
N GLN A 195 3.98 14.45 -10.31
CA GLN A 195 5.30 13.96 -10.77
C GLN A 195 5.36 13.64 -12.26
N CYS A 196 4.21 13.42 -12.90
CA CYS A 196 4.08 13.21 -14.34
C CYS A 196 3.16 14.26 -14.97
N ALA A 197 3.15 15.47 -14.41
CA ALA A 197 2.19 16.51 -14.75
C ALA A 197 2.17 16.88 -16.26
N PRO A 198 3.30 16.95 -17.00
CA PRO A 198 3.25 17.10 -18.45
C PRO A 198 2.52 15.94 -19.14
N ALA A 199 2.87 14.69 -18.83
CA ALA A 199 2.27 13.51 -19.46
C ALA A 199 0.77 13.37 -19.16
N CYS A 200 0.34 13.79 -17.97
CA CYS A 200 -1.07 13.84 -17.57
C CYS A 200 -1.79 15.15 -17.92
N GLN A 201 -1.11 16.07 -18.59
CA GLN A 201 -1.67 17.37 -19.01
C GLN A 201 -2.22 18.19 -17.84
N SER A 202 -1.54 18.12 -16.69
CA SER A 202 -2.04 18.59 -15.41
C SER A 202 -1.09 19.58 -14.72
N CYS A 203 -0.29 20.35 -15.47
CA CYS A 203 0.67 21.31 -14.89
C CYS A 203 0.02 22.28 -13.89
N HIS A 204 -1.23 22.69 -14.13
CA HIS A 204 -1.98 23.57 -13.22
C HIS A 204 -2.18 22.96 -11.82
N LEU A 205 -2.22 21.63 -11.74
CA LEU A 205 -2.32 20.87 -10.48
C LEU A 205 -0.97 20.70 -9.79
N ILE A 206 0.12 21.33 -10.25
CA ILE A 206 1.35 21.38 -9.44
C ILE A 206 1.15 22.36 -8.28
N ASP A 207 0.37 23.41 -8.50
CA ASP A 207 -0.03 24.32 -7.45
C ASP A 207 -0.95 23.62 -6.45
N ILE A 208 -0.53 23.60 -5.18
CA ILE A 208 -1.35 23.06 -4.11
C ILE A 208 -2.67 23.83 -3.96
N ALA A 209 -2.69 25.13 -4.24
CA ALA A 209 -3.92 25.92 -4.17
C ALA A 209 -4.96 25.48 -5.20
N ASN A 210 -4.54 24.93 -6.33
CA ASN A 210 -5.44 24.38 -7.35
C ASN A 210 -5.85 22.93 -7.04
N ARG A 211 -4.99 22.14 -6.39
CA ARG A 211 -5.32 20.76 -5.98
C ARG A 211 -6.21 20.70 -4.75
N CYS A 212 -5.92 21.56 -3.78
CA CYS A 212 -6.58 21.66 -2.49
C CYS A 212 -6.99 23.13 -2.28
N PRO A 213 -7.99 23.61 -3.04
CA PRO A 213 -8.48 24.97 -2.87
C PRO A 213 -9.02 25.13 -1.45
N ASN A 214 -8.80 26.31 -0.87
CA ASN A 214 -9.48 26.65 0.37
C ASN A 214 -10.98 26.68 0.08
N LEU A 215 -11.76 25.92 0.85
CA LEU A 215 -13.20 25.84 0.73
C LEU A 215 -13.79 26.67 1.87
N PRO A 216 -14.03 27.99 1.67
CA PRO A 216 -14.49 28.87 2.75
C PRO A 216 -15.84 28.46 3.32
N ASP A 217 -16.66 27.78 2.51
CA ASP A 217 -17.97 27.25 2.89
C ASP A 217 -17.93 25.74 3.22
N ALA A 218 -16.75 25.15 3.39
CA ALA A 218 -16.65 23.76 3.82
C ALA A 218 -17.27 23.60 5.21
N ILE A 219 -18.21 22.68 5.30
CA ILE A 219 -18.77 22.24 6.58
C ILE A 219 -17.76 21.27 7.21
N PRO A 220 -17.31 21.50 8.45
CA PRO A 220 -16.44 20.57 9.15
C PRO A 220 -17.06 19.15 9.17
N GLY A 221 -16.25 18.14 8.85
CA GLY A 221 -16.69 16.74 8.90
C GLY A 221 -17.08 16.27 10.30
N LEU A 222 -16.52 16.91 11.33
CA LEU A 222 -16.91 16.78 12.73
C LEU A 222 -17.18 18.17 13.28
N LYS A 223 -18.34 18.35 13.91
CA LYS A 223 -18.71 19.60 14.59
C LYS A 223 -18.18 19.60 16.01
N GLU A 224 -18.29 20.74 16.66
CA GLU A 224 -18.04 20.86 18.08
C GLU A 224 -18.80 19.78 18.88
N GLY A 225 -18.09 19.11 19.79
CA GLY A 225 -18.64 18.06 20.63
C GLY A 225 -18.77 16.68 19.96
N ASP A 226 -18.65 16.57 18.63
CA ASP A 226 -18.80 15.28 17.95
C ASP A 226 -17.68 14.29 18.30
N LEU A 227 -16.45 14.79 18.53
CA LEU A 227 -15.38 13.97 19.08
C LEU A 227 -15.72 13.43 20.48
N ASN A 228 -16.34 14.25 21.34
CA ASN A 228 -16.74 13.80 22.68
C ASN A 228 -17.81 12.71 22.59
N LYS A 229 -18.85 12.93 21.76
CA LYS A 229 -19.90 11.92 21.50
C LYS A 229 -19.33 10.63 20.91
N MET A 230 -18.32 10.73 20.04
CA MET A 230 -17.63 9.57 19.48
C MET A 230 -16.99 8.74 20.59
N PHE A 231 -16.20 9.35 21.47
CA PHE A 231 -15.57 8.63 22.58
C PHE A 231 -16.59 8.09 23.59
N GLU A 232 -17.62 8.85 23.95
CA GLU A 232 -18.71 8.39 24.83
C GLU A 232 -19.40 7.15 24.23
N ARG A 233 -19.72 7.18 22.94
CA ARG A 233 -20.29 6.04 22.21
C ARG A 233 -19.36 4.82 22.24
N ILE A 234 -18.06 5.00 21.99
CA ILE A 234 -17.08 3.90 22.03
C ILE A 234 -17.09 3.21 23.40
N VAL A 235 -17.15 3.99 24.48
CA VAL A 235 -17.18 3.46 25.86
C VAL A 235 -18.49 2.72 26.16
N GLU A 236 -19.62 3.26 25.71
CA GLU A 236 -20.96 2.71 25.95
C GLU A 236 -21.24 1.44 25.12
N GLU A 237 -20.83 1.43 23.87
CA GLU A 237 -21.16 0.36 22.90
C GLU A 237 -20.16 -0.80 22.90
N ALA A 238 -19.01 -0.65 23.54
CA ALA A 238 -17.96 -1.68 23.60
C ALA A 238 -18.54 -3.03 24.05
N PRO A 239 -18.33 -4.13 23.29
CA PRO A 239 -18.95 -5.42 23.57
C PRO A 239 -18.69 -5.93 24.99
N GLY A 240 -17.46 -5.80 25.48
CA GLY A 240 -17.08 -6.23 26.83
C GLY A 240 -17.62 -5.36 27.96
N ASN A 241 -18.04 -4.12 27.68
CA ASN A 241 -18.54 -3.21 28.72
C ASN A 241 -20.05 -3.37 28.99
N ARG A 242 -20.75 -4.21 28.22
CA ARG A 242 -22.22 -4.39 28.31
C ARG A 242 -22.62 -5.86 28.40
N THR A 243 -23.85 -6.09 28.87
CA THR A 243 -24.45 -7.43 28.80
C THR A 243 -24.91 -7.70 27.36
N LEU A 244 -24.32 -8.70 26.71
CA LEU A 244 -24.64 -9.09 25.35
C LEU A 244 -25.81 -10.08 25.29
N THR A 245 -26.76 -9.82 24.40
CA THR A 245 -27.83 -10.77 24.05
C THR A 245 -27.29 -11.89 23.15
N ASP A 246 -28.02 -12.99 22.98
CA ASP A 246 -27.62 -14.06 22.06
C ASP A 246 -27.49 -13.55 20.61
N GLN A 247 -28.37 -12.62 20.21
CA GLN A 247 -28.30 -11.96 18.90
C GLN A 247 -27.06 -11.09 18.76
N ASP A 248 -26.65 -10.38 19.82
CA ASP A 248 -25.39 -9.62 19.82
C ASP A 248 -24.19 -10.55 19.65
N ARG A 249 -24.15 -11.67 20.37
CA ARG A 249 -23.06 -12.65 20.30
C ARG A 249 -22.98 -13.29 18.91
N GLU A 250 -24.11 -13.66 18.32
CA GLU A 250 -24.17 -14.20 16.96
C GLU A 250 -23.68 -13.17 15.94
N LYS A 251 -24.08 -11.89 16.07
CA LYS A 251 -23.62 -10.81 15.20
C LYS A 251 -22.11 -10.57 15.32
N LEU A 252 -21.57 -10.55 16.54
CA LEU A 252 -20.13 -10.39 16.78
C LEU A 252 -19.34 -11.56 16.18
N ALA A 253 -19.83 -12.80 16.34
CA ALA A 253 -19.23 -13.99 15.75
C ALA A 253 -19.26 -13.94 14.22
N LEU A 254 -20.39 -13.54 13.61
CA LEU A 254 -20.53 -13.40 12.16
C LEU A 254 -19.56 -12.36 11.57
N LEU A 255 -19.32 -11.27 12.32
CA LEU A 255 -18.42 -10.18 11.91
C LEU A 255 -16.97 -10.42 12.36
N GLU A 256 -16.68 -11.55 13.02
CA GLU A 256 -15.37 -11.87 13.60
C GLU A 256 -14.83 -10.71 14.46
N VAL A 257 -15.70 -10.12 15.27
CA VAL A 257 -15.37 -9.03 16.19
C VAL A 257 -15.11 -9.63 17.58
N PRO A 258 -13.90 -9.47 18.16
CA PRO A 258 -13.63 -9.95 19.49
C PRO A 258 -14.44 -9.15 20.53
N GLU A 259 -14.73 -9.79 21.67
CA GLU A 259 -15.36 -9.12 22.82
C GLU A 259 -14.30 -8.25 23.52
N TYR A 260 -14.05 -7.07 22.95
CA TYR A 260 -13.08 -6.11 23.48
C TYR A 260 -13.69 -5.22 24.56
N TYR A 261 -12.85 -4.81 25.52
CA TYR A 261 -13.23 -3.95 26.64
C TYR A 261 -12.66 -2.56 26.44
N VAL A 262 -13.37 -1.53 26.93
CA VAL A 262 -12.88 -0.16 26.87
C VAL A 262 -12.67 0.40 28.27
N THR A 263 -11.44 0.80 28.57
CA THR A 263 -11.09 1.48 29.83
C THR A 263 -10.82 2.96 29.58
N VAL A 264 -11.43 3.85 30.36
CA VAL A 264 -11.18 5.30 30.28
C VAL A 264 -10.03 5.68 31.21
N LEU A 265 -8.93 6.16 30.64
CA LEU A 265 -7.76 6.65 31.38
C LEU A 265 -7.80 8.17 31.58
N SER A 266 -8.41 8.90 30.65
CA SER A 266 -8.56 10.36 30.69
C SER A 266 -9.73 10.82 29.81
N ARG A 267 -10.37 11.94 30.18
CA ARG A 267 -11.45 12.57 29.40
C ARG A 267 -11.64 14.06 29.76
N PRO A 268 -12.17 14.90 28.85
CA PRO A 268 -12.36 16.34 29.06
C PRO A 268 -13.63 16.69 29.86
N SER A 269 -13.92 15.98 30.96
CA SER A 269 -15.05 16.30 31.86
C SER A 269 -15.09 15.41 33.12
N GLU A 270 -15.72 15.90 34.20
CA GLU A 270 -16.34 15.03 35.22
C GLU A 270 -17.87 14.88 35.07
N VAL A 271 -18.65 15.89 34.63
CA VAL A 271 -20.07 15.85 34.15
C VAL A 271 -20.42 17.17 33.36
N PRO A 272 -21.63 17.35 32.75
CA PRO A 272 -21.89 17.48 31.31
C PRO A 272 -21.76 18.90 30.70
N ALA A 273 -21.61 18.92 29.37
CA ALA A 273 -21.33 20.07 28.52
C ALA A 273 -22.52 21.02 28.29
N THR A 274 -22.59 22.13 29.01
CA THR A 274 -23.40 23.30 28.59
C THR A 274 -22.68 24.66 28.64
N GLU A 275 -21.43 24.76 29.06
CA GLU A 275 -20.73 26.07 29.13
C GLU A 275 -19.23 26.01 28.82
N ALA A 276 -18.80 25.12 27.92
CA ALA A 276 -17.42 25.13 27.45
C ALA A 276 -17.24 26.22 26.37
N ASN A 277 -16.92 27.44 26.79
CA ASN A 277 -16.44 28.48 25.86
C ASN A 277 -15.14 27.99 25.21
N ILE A 278 -15.23 27.65 23.92
CA ILE A 278 -14.12 27.18 23.09
C ILE A 278 -13.14 28.31 22.83
N ILE A 279 -12.17 28.48 23.71
CA ILE A 279 -10.86 29.01 23.33
C ILE A 279 -9.83 28.11 24.01
N SER A 280 -9.49 27.01 23.32
CA SER A 280 -8.44 26.04 23.69
C SER A 280 -8.29 25.86 25.20
N ASP A 281 -9.25 25.24 25.87
CA ASP A 281 -9.09 24.95 27.29
C ASP A 281 -8.10 23.79 27.48
N ARG A 282 -6.80 24.10 27.38
CA ARG A 282 -5.69 23.18 27.65
C ARG A 282 -5.69 22.67 29.10
N LYS A 283 -6.61 23.13 29.96
CA LYS A 283 -6.73 22.66 31.34
C LYS A 283 -7.50 21.35 31.45
N LEU A 284 -8.37 21.04 30.49
CA LEU A 284 -9.08 19.76 30.46
C LEU A 284 -8.20 18.71 29.78
N PRO A 285 -8.06 17.51 30.38
CA PRO A 285 -7.20 16.49 29.81
C PRO A 285 -7.90 15.84 28.60
N PRO A 286 -7.15 15.35 27.60
CA PRO A 286 -7.72 14.76 26.39
C PRO A 286 -8.43 13.43 26.71
N TRP A 287 -9.25 12.94 25.79
CA TRP A 287 -9.69 11.55 25.83
C TRP A 287 -8.48 10.62 25.66
N VAL A 288 -8.30 9.69 26.59
CA VAL A 288 -7.37 8.57 26.49
C VAL A 288 -8.14 7.33 26.95
N ILE A 289 -8.29 6.37 26.05
CA ILE A 289 -8.96 5.10 26.31
C ILE A 289 -8.06 3.93 25.89
N THR A 290 -8.22 2.77 26.51
CA THR A 290 -7.66 1.50 26.01
C THR A 290 -8.77 0.66 25.38
N LEU A 291 -8.43 -0.15 24.39
CA LEU A 291 -9.31 -1.16 23.80
C LEU A 291 -8.65 -2.53 24.03
N ASP A 292 -8.99 -3.16 25.13
CA ASP A 292 -8.38 -4.43 25.55
C ASP A 292 -9.02 -5.59 24.78
N ASN A 293 -8.21 -6.53 24.27
CA ASN A 293 -8.63 -7.62 23.37
C ASN A 293 -9.23 -7.15 22.03
N PHE A 294 -8.85 -5.97 21.54
CA PHE A 294 -9.35 -5.44 20.26
C PHE A 294 -8.86 -6.21 19.02
N LEU A 295 -7.65 -6.75 19.09
CA LEU A 295 -7.06 -7.62 18.08
C LEU A 295 -6.89 -9.01 18.66
N THR A 296 -7.10 -10.05 17.84
CA THR A 296 -6.72 -11.41 18.23
C THR A 296 -5.22 -11.62 18.04
N ASP A 297 -4.66 -12.67 18.64
CA ASP A 297 -3.25 -13.03 18.47
C ASP A 297 -2.93 -13.31 16.99
N GLU A 298 -3.83 -13.98 16.27
CA GLU A 298 -3.66 -14.27 14.84
C GLU A 298 -3.70 -12.99 13.98
N GLU A 299 -4.50 -12.00 14.39
CA GLU A 299 -4.55 -10.71 13.70
C GLU A 299 -3.26 -9.91 13.90
N CYS A 300 -2.72 -9.94 15.12
CA CYS A 300 -1.42 -9.35 15.42
C CYS A 300 -0.32 -9.98 14.56
N ASP A 301 -0.26 -11.32 14.53
CA ASP A 301 0.75 -12.06 13.75
C ASP A 301 0.64 -11.75 12.25
N SER A 302 -0.57 -11.68 11.72
CA SER A 302 -0.80 -11.33 10.31
C SER A 302 -0.37 -9.90 9.97
N LEU A 303 -0.62 -8.93 10.85
CA LEU A 303 -0.16 -7.55 10.65
C LEU A 303 1.37 -7.49 10.70
N ILE A 304 2.01 -8.15 11.68
CA ILE A 304 3.47 -8.23 11.77
C ILE A 304 4.07 -8.82 10.48
N GLN A 305 3.50 -9.91 9.99
CA GLN A 305 3.91 -10.58 8.76
C GLN A 305 3.82 -9.64 7.55
N HIS A 306 2.73 -8.91 7.40
CA HIS A 306 2.61 -7.91 6.33
C HIS A 306 3.62 -6.78 6.44
N GLY A 307 4.04 -6.42 7.66
CA GLY A 307 5.14 -5.48 7.86
C GLY A 307 6.47 -6.00 7.29
N TYR A 308 6.79 -7.27 7.49
CA TYR A 308 7.98 -7.91 6.91
C TYR A 308 7.89 -8.03 5.38
N GLU A 309 6.73 -8.41 4.84
CA GLU A 309 6.50 -8.50 3.39
C GLU A 309 6.62 -7.14 2.69
N ALA A 310 6.15 -6.07 3.35
CA ALA A 310 6.29 -4.71 2.85
C ALA A 310 7.75 -4.20 2.91
N GLY A 311 8.61 -4.83 3.72
CA GLY A 311 10.00 -4.49 3.90
C GLY A 311 10.19 -3.25 4.79
N TYR A 312 10.48 -3.49 6.07
CA TYR A 312 10.77 -2.43 7.04
C TYR A 312 11.94 -1.56 6.58
N LYS A 313 11.77 -0.24 6.75
CA LYS A 313 12.79 0.76 6.47
C LYS A 313 12.95 1.70 7.65
N ARG A 314 14.15 2.23 7.82
CA ARG A 314 14.46 3.21 8.86
C ARG A 314 13.47 4.39 8.82
N SER A 315 12.84 4.68 9.95
CA SER A 315 11.87 5.78 10.07
C SER A 315 12.45 7.17 9.77
N GLN A 316 11.65 7.96 9.06
CA GLN A 316 11.98 9.29 8.61
C GLN A 316 10.89 10.27 9.05
N ASP A 317 11.25 11.51 9.35
CA ASP A 317 10.33 12.61 9.62
C ASP A 317 10.02 13.35 8.33
N VAL A 318 8.92 14.12 8.36
CA VAL A 318 8.61 15.07 7.29
C VAL A 318 9.62 16.21 7.29
N GLY A 319 10.23 16.45 6.14
CA GLY A 319 11.17 17.52 5.85
C GLY A 319 10.48 18.77 5.36
N LYS A 320 11.18 19.57 4.55
CA LYS A 320 10.64 20.81 4.01
C LYS A 320 9.50 20.52 3.01
N GLN A 321 8.49 21.35 3.02
CA GLN A 321 7.46 21.34 1.98
C GLN A 321 8.05 21.88 0.67
N LYS A 322 7.94 21.09 -0.38
CA LYS A 322 8.29 21.48 -1.75
C LYS A 322 7.21 22.41 -2.30
N PHE A 323 7.54 23.08 -3.39
CA PHE A 323 6.57 23.95 -4.09
C PHE A 323 5.31 23.20 -4.51
N ASP A 324 5.46 21.95 -4.91
CA ASP A 324 4.34 21.07 -5.27
C ASP A 324 3.60 20.53 -4.05
N GLY A 325 3.80 21.07 -2.85
CA GLY A 325 3.11 20.66 -1.63
C GLY A 325 3.59 19.35 -1.03
N MET A 326 4.41 18.55 -1.72
CA MET A 326 4.97 17.31 -1.18
C MET A 326 5.98 17.63 -0.08
N LEU A 327 6.02 16.80 0.96
CA LEU A 327 7.00 16.92 2.02
C LEU A 327 8.25 16.10 1.65
N GLU A 328 9.43 16.69 1.84
CA GLU A 328 10.68 15.94 1.78
C GLU A 328 10.74 14.90 2.89
N SER A 329 11.63 13.94 2.76
CA SER A 329 11.91 12.99 3.83
C SER A 329 13.22 13.35 4.52
N LYS A 330 13.21 13.42 5.85
CA LYS A 330 14.39 13.68 6.68
C LYS A 330 14.60 12.48 7.60
N LEU A 331 15.83 11.98 7.73
CA LEU A 331 16.10 10.92 8.71
C LEU A 331 15.70 11.41 10.12
N SER A 332 14.90 10.61 10.83
CA SER A 332 14.38 11.01 12.12
C SER A 332 15.43 10.83 13.21
N GLU A 333 15.73 11.89 13.95
CA GLU A 333 16.58 11.82 15.15
C GLU A 333 15.78 11.37 16.38
N GLY A 334 14.48 11.68 16.41
CA GLY A 334 13.60 11.41 17.54
C GLY A 334 12.87 10.07 17.47
N ARG A 335 12.60 9.55 16.28
CA ARG A 335 11.93 8.26 16.04
C ARG A 335 12.94 7.30 15.44
N THR A 336 13.45 6.38 16.25
CA THR A 336 14.53 5.47 15.85
C THR A 336 14.04 4.10 15.37
N SER A 337 12.72 3.92 15.24
CA SER A 337 12.11 2.69 14.70
C SER A 337 12.42 2.46 13.23
N GLU A 338 11.99 1.28 12.80
CA GLU A 338 11.72 0.96 11.40
C GLU A 338 10.20 1.00 11.16
N ASN A 339 9.77 1.38 9.96
CA ASN A 339 8.37 1.35 9.56
C ASN A 339 8.17 0.59 8.26
N ALA A 340 6.98 0.01 8.15
CA ALA A 340 6.43 -0.57 6.95
C ALA A 340 5.01 -0.05 6.75
N TRP A 341 4.54 -0.01 5.50
CA TRP A 341 3.21 0.49 5.16
C TRP A 341 2.36 -0.61 4.53
N CYS A 342 1.19 -0.84 5.12
CA CYS A 342 0.17 -1.71 4.56
C CYS A 342 -0.74 -0.89 3.65
N THR A 343 -0.42 -0.90 2.35
CA THR A 343 -1.02 0.03 1.37
C THR A 343 -1.91 -0.70 0.39
N THR A 344 -2.67 0.05 -0.39
CA THR A 344 -3.33 -0.49 -1.59
C THR A 344 -2.32 -0.97 -2.65
N ARG A 345 -1.14 -0.33 -2.73
CA ARG A 345 -0.13 -0.59 -3.79
C ARG A 345 0.55 -1.95 -3.66
N ASN A 346 0.80 -2.40 -2.44
CA ASN A 346 1.34 -3.73 -2.15
C ASN A 346 0.24 -4.77 -1.87
N GLY A 347 -1.04 -4.42 -2.11
CA GLY A 347 -2.18 -5.30 -1.87
C GLY A 347 -2.53 -5.53 -0.39
N CYS A 348 -1.71 -5.06 0.55
CA CYS A 348 -1.89 -5.33 1.97
C CYS A 348 -3.20 -4.76 2.51
N ARG A 349 -3.59 -3.53 2.13
CA ARG A 349 -4.85 -2.90 2.62
C ARG A 349 -6.09 -3.74 2.28
N HIS A 350 -6.03 -4.53 1.21
CA HIS A 350 -7.12 -5.40 0.75
C HIS A 350 -6.98 -6.86 1.21
N ALA A 351 -5.87 -7.22 1.87
CA ALA A 351 -5.72 -8.54 2.46
C ALA A 351 -6.76 -8.73 3.56
N THR A 352 -7.22 -9.98 3.74
CA THR A 352 -8.36 -10.33 4.60
C THR A 352 -8.24 -9.74 6.00
N VAL A 353 -7.08 -9.91 6.66
CA VAL A 353 -6.88 -9.48 8.03
C VAL A 353 -6.73 -7.96 8.16
N PRO A 354 -5.82 -7.27 7.43
CA PRO A 354 -5.73 -5.80 7.50
C PRO A 354 -7.05 -5.11 7.17
N LYS A 355 -7.78 -5.60 6.15
CA LYS A 355 -9.08 -5.05 5.79
C LYS A 355 -10.08 -5.21 6.93
N ARG A 356 -10.18 -6.40 7.53
CA ARG A 356 -11.09 -6.68 8.65
C ARG A 356 -10.78 -5.79 9.86
N VAL A 357 -9.50 -5.59 10.18
CA VAL A 357 -9.06 -4.69 11.26
C VAL A 357 -9.42 -3.24 10.97
N LEU A 358 -9.20 -2.77 9.74
CA LEU A 358 -9.57 -1.42 9.30
C LEU A 358 -11.10 -1.20 9.34
N ASP A 359 -11.88 -2.16 8.87
CA ASP A 359 -13.34 -2.10 8.92
C ASP A 359 -13.83 -2.06 10.39
N ARG A 360 -13.22 -2.86 11.28
CA ARG A 360 -13.53 -2.85 12.72
C ARG A 360 -13.22 -1.48 13.33
N LEU A 361 -12.04 -0.92 13.07
CA LEU A 361 -11.66 0.42 13.52
C LEU A 361 -12.63 1.48 13.01
N ALA A 362 -12.95 1.47 11.71
CA ALA A 362 -13.88 2.40 11.09
C ALA A 362 -15.27 2.34 11.73
N ASN A 363 -15.76 1.14 12.06
CA ASN A 363 -17.02 0.96 12.78
C ASN A 363 -16.95 1.54 14.21
N VAL A 364 -15.84 1.35 14.93
CA VAL A 364 -15.65 1.90 16.28
C VAL A 364 -15.67 3.43 16.25
N VAL A 365 -14.86 4.05 15.38
CA VAL A 365 -14.76 5.52 15.31
C VAL A 365 -15.94 6.16 14.58
N GLY A 366 -16.67 5.40 13.75
CA GLY A 366 -17.76 5.92 12.92
C GLY A 366 -17.27 6.80 11.77
N ILE A 367 -16.02 6.58 11.33
CA ILE A 367 -15.37 7.30 10.22
C ILE A 367 -15.07 6.27 9.14
N PRO A 368 -15.53 6.49 7.88
CA PRO A 368 -15.28 5.56 6.79
C PRO A 368 -13.77 5.30 6.55
N PRO A 369 -13.36 4.07 6.18
CA PRO A 369 -11.95 3.75 5.92
C PRO A 369 -11.30 4.61 4.83
N GLU A 370 -12.07 5.24 3.95
CA GLU A 370 -11.57 6.11 2.88
C GLU A 370 -10.99 7.42 3.42
N ASN A 371 -11.36 7.79 4.65
CA ASN A 371 -10.84 8.96 5.36
C ASN A 371 -9.65 8.61 6.27
N SER A 372 -9.18 7.36 6.27
CA SER A 372 -8.00 6.94 7.04
C SER A 372 -6.77 6.77 6.15
N GLU A 373 -5.61 7.07 6.72
CA GLU A 373 -4.33 6.73 6.10
C GLU A 373 -4.14 5.21 5.98
N ASP A 374 -3.10 4.80 5.27
CA ASP A 374 -2.65 3.40 5.26
C ASP A 374 -2.12 3.00 6.65
N LEU A 375 -2.29 1.72 7.02
CA LEU A 375 -1.76 1.25 8.31
C LEU A 375 -0.24 1.34 8.29
N GLN A 376 0.31 2.15 9.17
CA GLN A 376 1.73 2.20 9.44
C GLN A 376 2.07 1.18 10.53
N ILE A 377 2.97 0.25 10.21
CA ILE A 377 3.44 -0.79 11.13
C ILE A 377 4.84 -0.40 11.58
N LEU A 378 5.03 -0.22 12.88
CA LEU A 378 6.28 0.22 13.48
C LEU A 378 6.95 -0.94 14.23
N LYS A 379 8.25 -1.12 14.01
CA LYS A 379 9.08 -2.09 14.72
C LYS A 379 10.17 -1.37 15.52
N TYR A 380 10.29 -1.73 16.80
CA TYR A 380 11.29 -1.21 17.72
C TYR A 380 12.15 -2.36 18.25
N GLU A 381 13.43 -2.34 17.92
CA GLU A 381 14.45 -3.21 18.50
C GLU A 381 14.94 -2.66 19.85
N LYS A 382 15.64 -3.51 20.61
CA LYS A 382 16.21 -3.10 21.90
C LYS A 382 17.10 -1.87 21.76
N GLY A 383 16.76 -0.79 22.47
CA GLY A 383 17.47 0.48 22.46
C GLY A 383 16.93 1.51 21.47
N GLN A 384 15.93 1.15 20.66
CA GLN A 384 15.18 2.11 19.85
C GLN A 384 14.03 2.76 20.64
N CYS A 385 13.68 3.99 20.30
CA CYS A 385 12.64 4.76 20.96
C CYS A 385 11.97 5.77 20.01
N GLU A 386 10.88 6.36 20.50
CA GLU A 386 10.24 7.52 19.90
C GLU A 386 10.20 8.64 20.95
N SER A 387 10.74 9.80 20.58
CA SER A 387 10.72 11.01 21.39
C SER A 387 9.30 11.58 21.42
N LEU A 388 8.94 12.20 22.54
CA LEU A 388 7.61 12.79 22.72
C LEU A 388 7.32 13.84 21.64
N GLN A 389 6.31 13.59 20.82
CA GLN A 389 5.87 14.44 19.72
C GLN A 389 4.34 14.43 19.63
N TYR A 390 3.76 15.46 19.04
CA TYR A 390 2.34 15.48 18.71
C TYR A 390 2.14 14.82 17.35
N SER A 391 1.12 13.98 17.23
CA SER A 391 0.66 13.51 15.91
C SER A 391 0.16 14.73 15.11
N PRO A 392 0.71 14.98 13.92
CA PRO A 392 0.41 16.17 13.11
C PRO A 392 -1.02 16.20 12.57
#